data_AF-A0A7X7Y257-F1
#
_entry.id   AF-A0A7X7Y257-F1
#
_cell.length_a   1.000
_cell.length_b   1.000
_cell.length_c   1.000
_cell.angle_alpha   90.00
_cell.angle_beta   90.00
_cell.angle_gamma   90.00
#
_symmetry.space_group_name_H-M   'P 1'
#
loop_
_entity.id
_entity.type
_entity.pdbx_description
1 polymer ?
#
loop_
_entity_poly.entity_id
_entity_poly.type
_entity_poly.pdbx_seq_one_letter_code
_entity_poly.pdbx_strand_id
1 'polypeptide(L)'
;MKRLVSLLLVLVLIAAVFTGCSKPGDEEDPQDTPPVEEPDGEDEEPADDPAEGKIVKLGLGQNIKISSSKEKTDEQNAQSQADVTMAAVGFDAEGKVVSVTIDTVQAKVAFDEEMNIDSDIDAEVKTKKDLKDDYGMKPVSEQMGIGKEWYEQMAAFEEWMIGKTVEEIVNLPVKERDENHKHVPDVPELTSSVTITVEGYLAVVEEAAANAR
;
A
#
# COMPACT_ATOMS: atom_id res chain seq x y z
N MET A 1 -31.83 -32.64 14.89
CA MET A 1 -31.18 -32.51 16.22
C MET A 1 -29.66 -32.65 16.10
N LYS A 2 -28.95 -31.64 15.56
CA LYS A 2 -27.46 -31.58 15.52
C LYS A 2 -26.88 -30.16 15.75
N ARG A 3 -27.70 -29.21 16.22
CA ARG A 3 -27.31 -27.81 16.53
C ARG A 3 -27.72 -27.38 17.95
N LEU A 4 -27.87 -28.34 18.87
CA LEU A 4 -28.26 -28.11 20.28
C LEU A 4 -27.22 -28.60 21.30
N VAL A 5 -26.10 -29.17 20.84
CA VAL A 5 -25.05 -29.72 21.72
C VAL A 5 -23.90 -28.72 21.93
N SER A 6 -23.61 -27.87 20.93
CA SER A 6 -22.48 -26.92 20.99
C SER A 6 -22.70 -25.70 21.88
N LEU A 7 -23.90 -25.51 22.42
CA LEU A 7 -24.26 -24.37 23.28
C LEU A 7 -24.15 -24.70 24.78
N LEU A 8 -23.84 -25.95 25.14
CA LEU A 8 -23.78 -26.44 26.53
C LEU A 8 -22.35 -26.47 27.09
N LEU A 9 -21.33 -26.10 26.29
CA LEU A 9 -19.92 -26.06 26.69
C LEU A 9 -19.44 -24.67 27.17
N VAL A 10 -20.25 -23.62 26.97
CA VAL A 10 -19.86 -22.21 27.24
C VAL A 10 -20.43 -21.70 28.58
N LEU A 11 -21.32 -22.45 29.23
CA LEU A 11 -22.07 -22.02 30.43
C LEU A 11 -21.55 -22.60 31.76
N VAL A 12 -20.31 -23.12 31.81
CA VAL A 12 -19.77 -23.88 32.97
C VAL A 12 -18.54 -23.21 33.60
N LEU A 13 -18.05 -22.09 33.05
CA LEU A 13 -16.82 -21.41 33.53
C LEU A 13 -17.04 -20.12 34.33
N ILE A 14 -18.24 -19.87 34.86
CA ILE A 14 -18.56 -18.68 35.68
C ILE A 14 -19.25 -19.11 36.99
N ALA A 15 -18.49 -19.71 37.92
CA ALA A 15 -18.98 -20.06 39.27
C ALA A 15 -17.81 -20.34 40.27
N ALA A 16 -16.91 -19.39 40.50
CA ALA A 16 -15.91 -19.45 41.59
C ALA A 16 -16.22 -18.36 42.62
N VAL A 17 -16.62 -18.77 43.82
CA VAL A 17 -17.38 -17.95 44.80
C VAL A 17 -16.50 -16.99 45.63
N PHE A 18 -16.99 -15.77 45.85
CA PHE A 18 -16.49 -14.83 46.87
C PHE A 18 -16.73 -15.36 48.30
N THR A 19 -15.67 -15.55 49.09
CA THR A 19 -15.60 -15.34 50.55
C THR A 19 -14.16 -15.56 51.02
N GLY A 20 -13.58 -14.80 51.96
CA GLY A 20 -14.09 -13.63 52.68
C GLY A 20 -13.02 -13.02 53.60
N CYS A 21 -13.33 -11.93 54.30
CA CYS A 21 -12.41 -11.22 55.21
C CYS A 21 -12.68 -11.52 56.70
N SER A 22 -11.68 -11.22 57.56
CA SER A 22 -11.75 -10.83 58.99
C SER A 22 -11.15 -11.78 60.07
N LYS A 23 -9.99 -11.36 60.64
CA LYS A 23 -9.58 -11.19 62.09
C LYS A 23 -9.96 -12.30 63.13
N PRO A 24 -9.23 -12.52 64.25
CA PRO A 24 -8.01 -11.91 64.83
C PRO A 24 -6.76 -12.83 64.82
N GLY A 25 -5.58 -12.47 65.34
CA GLY A 25 -5.11 -11.22 65.96
C GLY A 25 -4.26 -11.47 67.22
N ASP A 26 -3.15 -10.75 67.35
CA ASP A 26 -2.27 -10.64 68.53
C ASP A 26 -1.70 -9.20 68.52
N GLU A 27 -2.07 -8.39 69.52
CA GLU A 27 -1.98 -6.92 69.57
C GLU A 27 -1.71 -6.56 71.07
N GLU A 28 -0.86 -5.62 71.52
CA GLU A 28 -0.31 -4.36 70.95
C GLU A 28 1.09 -4.50 70.26
N ASP A 29 2.26 -3.89 70.58
CA ASP A 29 2.83 -3.11 71.73
C ASP A 29 3.78 -1.96 71.21
N PRO A 30 4.00 -0.81 71.90
CA PRO A 30 4.41 0.44 71.21
C PRO A 30 5.64 1.23 71.76
N GLN A 31 6.44 1.87 70.87
CA GLN A 31 6.98 3.25 71.05
C GLN A 31 7.80 3.82 69.87
N ASP A 32 7.68 5.14 69.68
CA ASP A 32 8.54 6.15 69.02
C ASP A 32 9.48 5.82 67.83
N THR A 33 9.26 6.54 66.72
CA THR A 33 10.34 7.29 66.01
C THR A 33 9.74 8.46 65.19
N PRO A 34 10.47 9.58 64.95
CA PRO A 34 9.93 10.78 64.28
C PRO A 34 9.86 10.67 62.74
N PRO A 35 9.19 11.61 62.03
CA PRO A 35 9.07 11.58 60.58
C PRO A 35 10.38 11.91 59.85
N VAL A 36 10.47 11.43 58.61
CA VAL A 36 11.52 11.76 57.63
C VAL A 36 10.83 12.42 56.42
N GLU A 37 11.42 13.49 55.90
CA GLU A 37 10.94 14.23 54.72
C GLU A 37 11.64 13.80 53.42
N GLU A 38 11.03 14.19 52.30
CA GLU A 38 11.59 14.23 50.94
C GLU A 38 11.91 12.90 50.21
N PRO A 39 11.99 12.90 48.86
CA PRO A 39 11.80 14.03 47.94
C PRO A 39 10.54 13.92 47.05
N ASP A 40 10.21 15.02 46.35
CA ASP A 40 9.34 14.99 45.18
C ASP A 40 9.93 14.08 44.10
N GLY A 41 9.10 13.23 43.50
CA GLY A 41 9.37 12.56 42.24
C GLY A 41 8.53 13.23 41.16
N GLU A 42 9.18 13.98 40.26
CA GLU A 42 8.51 14.49 39.07
C GLU A 42 8.19 13.29 38.14
N ASP A 43 6.92 13.09 37.81
CA ASP A 43 6.50 12.10 36.82
C ASP A 43 7.00 12.55 35.42
N GLU A 44 8.18 12.09 35.01
CA GLU A 44 8.58 12.15 33.60
C GLU A 44 7.63 11.28 32.77
N GLU A 45 6.65 11.91 32.10
CA GLU A 45 5.84 11.23 31.10
C GLU A 45 6.76 10.58 30.04
N PRO A 46 6.59 9.30 29.71
CA PRO A 46 7.41 8.67 28.68
C PRO A 46 7.16 9.37 27.35
N ALA A 47 8.24 9.82 26.71
CA ALA A 47 8.14 10.50 25.42
C ALA A 47 7.35 9.65 24.41
N ASP A 48 6.41 10.30 23.72
CA ASP A 48 5.52 9.68 22.74
C ASP A 48 6.35 9.27 21.50
N ASP A 49 6.91 8.07 21.55
CA ASP A 49 7.72 7.47 20.48
C ASP A 49 6.83 7.40 19.23
N PRO A 50 7.18 8.08 18.11
CA PRO A 50 6.28 8.21 16.97
C PRO A 50 5.94 6.82 16.44
N ALA A 51 4.64 6.54 16.33
CA ALA A 51 4.15 5.19 16.05
C ALA A 51 4.49 4.73 14.62
N GLU A 52 5.73 4.29 14.40
CA GLU A 52 6.22 3.74 13.14
C GLU A 52 5.28 2.66 12.62
N GLY A 53 4.89 2.76 11.34
CA GLY A 53 3.92 1.84 10.73
C GLY A 53 2.44 2.12 11.03
N LYS A 54 2.10 3.19 11.76
CA LYS A 54 0.70 3.61 11.94
C LYS A 54 0.28 4.61 10.85
N ILE A 55 -0.62 4.18 9.96
CA ILE A 55 -1.31 5.08 9.03
C ILE A 55 -2.21 6.04 9.84
N VAL A 56 -2.05 7.35 9.63
CA VAL A 56 -2.91 8.40 10.21
C VAL A 56 -3.60 9.27 9.15
N LYS A 57 -3.17 9.21 7.89
CA LYS A 57 -3.84 9.82 6.73
C LYS A 57 -3.89 8.84 5.55
N LEU A 58 -4.92 8.93 4.72
CA LEU A 58 -5.03 8.18 3.46
C LEU A 58 -5.16 9.13 2.27
N GLY A 59 -4.29 8.95 1.28
CA GLY A 59 -4.28 9.66 0.01
C GLY A 59 -4.69 8.78 -1.17
N LEU A 60 -5.35 9.37 -2.16
CA LEU A 60 -5.73 8.75 -3.43
C LEU A 60 -5.33 9.65 -4.60
N GLY A 61 -4.70 9.09 -5.64
CA GLY A 61 -4.28 9.81 -6.85
C GLY A 61 -4.51 8.98 -8.12
N GLN A 62 -4.66 9.65 -9.27
CA GLN A 62 -4.98 9.02 -10.55
C GLN A 62 -4.41 9.79 -11.74
N ASN A 63 -3.90 9.06 -12.74
CA ASN A 63 -3.42 9.64 -13.99
C ASN A 63 -4.10 8.95 -15.17
N ILE A 64 -4.90 9.71 -15.92
CA ILE A 64 -5.71 9.23 -17.03
C ILE A 64 -5.10 9.73 -18.34
N LYS A 65 -4.72 8.81 -19.23
CA LYS A 65 -4.17 9.12 -20.56
C LYS A 65 -4.93 8.37 -21.65
N ILE A 66 -5.10 9.00 -22.81
CA ILE A 66 -5.67 8.37 -24.02
C ILE A 66 -4.67 8.27 -25.18
N SER A 67 -3.40 8.62 -24.94
CA SER A 67 -2.31 8.70 -25.93
C SER A 67 -1.94 7.37 -26.58
N SER A 68 -2.38 6.24 -26.00
CA SER A 68 -2.20 4.89 -26.55
C SER A 68 -3.30 4.50 -27.55
N SER A 69 -4.26 5.38 -27.81
CA SER A 69 -5.26 5.20 -28.87
C SER A 69 -4.61 5.24 -30.27
N LYS A 70 -5.20 4.50 -31.21
CA LYS A 70 -4.70 4.30 -32.56
C LYS A 70 -5.74 4.68 -33.60
N GLU A 71 -5.34 5.49 -34.57
CA GLU A 71 -6.10 5.73 -35.80
C GLU A 71 -6.03 4.48 -36.71
N LYS A 72 -7.07 4.28 -37.54
CA LYS A 72 -7.07 3.25 -38.59
C LYS A 72 -6.06 3.63 -39.67
N THR A 73 -5.29 2.65 -40.14
CA THR A 73 -4.42 2.75 -41.32
C THR A 73 -4.72 1.59 -42.27
N ASP A 74 -3.97 1.49 -43.37
CA ASP A 74 -4.01 0.32 -44.27
C ASP A 74 -3.43 -0.97 -43.64
N GLU A 75 -2.77 -0.85 -42.47
CA GLU A 75 -2.07 -1.95 -41.77
C GLU A 75 -2.66 -2.29 -40.38
N GLN A 76 -3.50 -1.44 -39.81
CA GLN A 76 -4.19 -1.70 -38.52
C GLN A 76 -5.59 -1.05 -38.48
N ASN A 77 -6.55 -1.72 -37.83
CA ASN A 77 -7.82 -1.08 -37.47
C ASN A 77 -7.64 -0.07 -36.32
N ALA A 78 -8.66 0.79 -36.15
CA ALA A 78 -8.68 1.75 -35.05
C ALA A 78 -8.81 1.04 -33.69
N GLN A 79 -8.21 1.62 -32.66
CA GLN A 79 -8.35 1.17 -31.27
C GLN A 79 -8.40 2.39 -30.35
N SER A 80 -9.49 2.57 -29.61
CA SER A 80 -9.47 3.53 -28.49
C SER A 80 -8.86 2.88 -27.25
N GLN A 81 -8.06 3.63 -26.50
CA GLN A 81 -7.47 3.16 -25.24
C GLN A 81 -7.47 4.27 -24.20
N ALA A 82 -7.94 3.94 -23.00
CA ALA A 82 -7.79 4.75 -21.80
C ALA A 82 -6.88 4.00 -20.82
N ASP A 83 -5.68 4.54 -20.62
CA ASP A 83 -4.77 4.13 -19.55
C ASP A 83 -5.14 4.91 -18.28
N VAL A 84 -5.50 4.19 -17.22
CA VAL A 84 -5.84 4.77 -15.91
C VAL A 84 -4.88 4.20 -14.88
N THR A 85 -3.84 4.97 -14.55
CA THR A 85 -2.94 4.68 -13.43
C THR A 85 -3.56 5.22 -12.15
N MET A 86 -3.49 4.48 -11.05
CA MET A 86 -4.05 4.85 -9.74
C MET A 86 -3.06 4.57 -8.63
N ALA A 87 -3.11 5.35 -7.54
CA ALA A 87 -2.40 5.06 -6.30
C ALA A 87 -3.30 5.29 -5.08
N ALA A 88 -3.17 4.41 -4.09
CA ALA A 88 -3.63 4.61 -2.72
C ALA A 88 -2.42 4.58 -1.78
N VAL A 89 -2.25 5.62 -0.96
CA VAL A 89 -1.05 5.83 -0.14
C VAL A 89 -1.44 6.17 1.29
N GLY A 90 -0.99 5.35 2.24
CA GLY A 90 -1.16 5.56 3.67
C GLY A 90 0.08 6.23 4.26
N PHE A 91 -0.11 7.32 4.99
CA PHE A 91 0.96 8.13 5.57
C PHE A 91 0.93 8.11 7.10
N ASP A 92 2.09 8.19 7.75
CA ASP A 92 2.22 8.42 9.19
C ASP A 92 2.08 9.91 9.58
N ALA A 93 2.36 10.21 10.86
CA ALA A 93 2.30 11.56 11.42
C ALA A 93 3.40 12.50 10.88
N GLU A 94 4.54 11.96 10.43
CA GLU A 94 5.63 12.72 9.82
C GLU A 94 5.41 12.96 8.31
N GLY A 95 4.49 12.22 7.68
CA GLY A 95 4.20 12.28 6.26
C GLY A 95 5.03 11.32 5.41
N LYS A 96 5.64 10.30 6.03
CA LYS A 96 6.30 9.21 5.31
C LYS A 96 5.27 8.18 4.85
N VAL A 97 5.58 7.45 3.79
CA VAL A 97 4.74 6.36 3.28
C VAL A 97 4.87 5.13 4.18
N VAL A 98 3.76 4.75 4.82
CA VAL A 98 3.61 3.52 5.60
C VAL A 98 3.10 2.37 4.74
N SER A 99 2.29 2.68 3.73
CA SER A 99 1.80 1.70 2.76
C SER A 99 1.49 2.38 1.44
N VAL A 100 1.74 1.70 0.32
CA VAL A 100 1.34 2.16 -1.01
C VAL A 100 0.84 0.98 -1.82
N THR A 101 -0.21 1.20 -2.61
CA THR A 101 -0.54 0.34 -3.75
C THR A 101 -0.88 1.20 -4.97
N ILE A 102 -0.14 0.96 -6.03
CA ILE A 102 -0.27 1.52 -7.37
C ILE A 102 -0.79 0.42 -8.29
N ASP A 103 -1.69 0.78 -9.19
CA ASP A 103 -2.17 -0.13 -10.24
C ASP A 103 -2.38 0.63 -11.56
N THR A 104 -2.67 -0.09 -12.63
CA THR A 104 -3.02 0.50 -13.92
C THR A 104 -4.05 -0.36 -14.63
N VAL A 105 -5.16 0.27 -15.04
CA VAL A 105 -6.09 -0.30 -16.03
C VAL A 105 -5.69 0.19 -17.42
N GLN A 106 -5.76 -0.70 -18.41
CA GLN A 106 -5.61 -0.33 -19.84
C GLN A 106 -6.89 -0.71 -20.58
N ALA A 107 -7.95 0.08 -20.38
CA ALA A 107 -9.23 -0.14 -21.01
C ALA A 107 -9.10 0.11 -22.52
N LYS A 108 -9.41 -0.90 -23.35
CA LYS A 108 -9.26 -0.87 -24.81
C LYS A 108 -10.60 -1.21 -25.45
N VAL A 109 -10.95 -0.49 -26.50
CA VAL A 109 -12.03 -0.86 -27.43
C VAL A 109 -11.46 -0.85 -28.83
N ALA A 110 -11.29 -2.04 -29.40
CA ALA A 110 -10.94 -2.25 -30.79
C ALA A 110 -12.17 -2.09 -31.69
N PHE A 111 -11.93 -1.61 -32.90
CA PHE A 111 -12.92 -1.49 -33.96
C PHE A 111 -12.57 -2.42 -35.12
N ASP A 112 -13.57 -2.81 -35.91
CA ASP A 112 -13.35 -3.58 -37.14
C ASP A 112 -12.95 -2.68 -38.33
N GLU A 113 -12.89 -3.25 -39.53
CA GLU A 113 -12.58 -2.48 -40.75
C GLU A 113 -13.68 -1.46 -41.11
N GLU A 114 -14.89 -1.66 -40.63
CA GLU A 114 -16.11 -0.90 -40.95
C GLU A 114 -16.43 0.15 -39.86
N MET A 115 -15.58 0.24 -38.82
CA MET A 115 -15.72 1.08 -37.62
C MET A 115 -16.86 0.67 -36.67
N ASN A 116 -17.33 -0.58 -36.73
CA ASN A 116 -18.12 -1.17 -35.66
C ASN A 116 -17.21 -1.54 -34.47
N ILE A 117 -17.78 -1.77 -33.28
CA ILE A 117 -17.03 -2.27 -32.11
C ILE A 117 -16.79 -3.77 -32.29
N ASP A 118 -15.52 -4.18 -32.25
CA ASP A 118 -15.06 -5.58 -32.36
C ASP A 118 -14.78 -6.21 -30.98
N SER A 119 -14.62 -5.39 -29.95
CA SER A 119 -14.42 -5.84 -28.57
C SER A 119 -15.72 -6.31 -27.89
N ASP A 120 -15.62 -7.36 -27.09
CA ASP A 120 -16.67 -7.75 -26.15
C ASP A 120 -16.92 -6.63 -25.13
N ILE A 121 -18.13 -6.06 -25.14
CA ILE A 121 -18.54 -4.95 -24.27
C ILE A 121 -19.03 -5.39 -22.89
N ASP A 122 -19.30 -6.69 -22.70
CA ASP A 122 -19.69 -7.29 -21.43
C ASP A 122 -18.47 -7.89 -20.68
N ALA A 123 -17.27 -7.80 -21.26
CA ALA A 123 -16.03 -8.33 -20.69
C ALA A 123 -15.49 -7.52 -19.50
N GLU A 124 -14.87 -8.22 -18.54
CA GLU A 124 -14.28 -7.64 -17.34
C GLU A 124 -13.00 -6.84 -17.66
N VAL A 125 -13.03 -5.52 -17.41
CA VAL A 125 -11.87 -4.63 -17.57
C VAL A 125 -10.97 -4.73 -16.33
N LYS A 126 -10.01 -5.65 -16.38
CA LYS A 126 -9.04 -5.96 -15.31
C LYS A 126 -7.92 -4.92 -15.16
N THR A 127 -7.35 -4.83 -13.95
CA THR A 127 -6.09 -4.12 -13.71
C THR A 127 -4.87 -4.98 -14.09
N LYS A 128 -3.65 -4.39 -14.05
CA LYS A 128 -2.41 -5.17 -14.22
C LYS A 128 -2.10 -6.09 -13.02
N LYS A 129 -2.52 -5.74 -11.80
CA LYS A 129 -2.42 -6.66 -10.64
C LYS A 129 -3.45 -7.79 -10.67
N ASP A 130 -4.60 -7.60 -11.34
CA ASP A 130 -5.58 -8.67 -11.60
C ASP A 130 -5.10 -9.64 -12.69
N LEU A 131 -4.50 -9.12 -13.78
CA LEU A 131 -3.97 -9.92 -14.88
C LEU A 131 -2.75 -10.76 -14.49
N LYS A 132 -1.84 -10.22 -13.67
CA LYS A 132 -0.58 -10.88 -13.27
C LYS A 132 0.23 -11.36 -14.49
N ASP A 133 0.46 -12.66 -14.61
CA ASP A 133 1.17 -13.28 -15.74
C ASP A 133 0.41 -13.12 -17.08
N ASP A 134 -0.92 -12.96 -17.06
CA ASP A 134 -1.73 -12.72 -18.28
C ASP A 134 -1.43 -11.35 -18.93
N TYR A 135 -0.71 -10.45 -18.24
CA TYR A 135 -0.23 -9.19 -18.82
C TYR A 135 1.02 -9.36 -19.71
N GLY A 136 1.81 -10.43 -19.51
CA GLY A 136 2.84 -10.89 -20.46
C GLY A 136 4.08 -10.01 -20.63
N MET A 137 4.48 -9.22 -19.63
CA MET A 137 5.70 -8.40 -19.67
C MET A 137 6.99 -9.19 -19.39
N LYS A 138 6.91 -10.40 -18.82
CA LYS A 138 8.07 -11.21 -18.43
C LYS A 138 9.11 -11.38 -19.56
N PRO A 139 8.74 -11.77 -20.81
CA PRO A 139 9.71 -11.98 -21.89
C PRO A 139 10.37 -10.68 -22.37
N VAL A 140 9.73 -9.53 -22.19
CA VAL A 140 10.32 -8.21 -22.48
C VAL A 140 11.32 -7.83 -21.40
N SER A 141 10.97 -8.05 -20.13
CA SER A 141 11.85 -7.79 -18.99
C SER A 141 13.06 -8.74 -18.89
N GLU A 142 12.97 -9.94 -19.48
CA GLU A 142 14.06 -10.91 -19.58
C GLU A 142 15.15 -10.42 -20.55
N GLN A 143 14.76 -9.76 -21.65
CA GLN A 143 15.68 -9.06 -22.55
C GLN A 143 16.39 -7.87 -21.86
N MET A 144 15.77 -7.32 -20.82
CA MET A 144 16.35 -6.28 -19.93
C MET A 144 17.10 -6.89 -18.72
N GLY A 145 17.25 -8.22 -18.66
CA GLY A 145 18.05 -8.92 -17.65
C GLY A 145 17.39 -9.17 -16.30
N ILE A 146 16.08 -8.88 -16.13
CA ILE A 146 15.40 -9.04 -14.82
C ILE A 146 14.30 -10.10 -14.79
N GLY A 147 13.66 -10.45 -15.92
CA GLY A 147 12.71 -11.57 -16.01
C GLY A 147 11.47 -11.48 -15.09
N LYS A 148 11.01 -10.26 -14.80
CA LYS A 148 9.92 -9.91 -13.87
C LYS A 148 8.68 -9.38 -14.58
N GLU A 149 7.52 -9.91 -14.23
CA GLU A 149 6.23 -9.37 -14.66
C GLU A 149 5.96 -7.96 -14.11
N TRP A 150 5.01 -7.25 -14.72
CA TRP A 150 4.69 -5.88 -14.31
C TRP A 150 4.34 -5.76 -12.82
N TYR A 151 3.60 -6.70 -12.26
CA TYR A 151 3.24 -6.69 -10.85
C TYR A 151 4.45 -6.99 -9.94
N GLU A 152 5.43 -7.77 -10.40
CA GLU A 152 6.69 -8.04 -9.66
C GLU A 152 7.59 -6.80 -9.64
N GLN A 153 7.61 -6.03 -10.75
CA GLN A 153 8.33 -4.76 -10.82
C GLN A 153 7.62 -3.67 -10.00
N MET A 154 6.28 -3.61 -10.04
CA MET A 154 5.52 -2.66 -9.24
C MET A 154 5.65 -2.92 -7.74
N ALA A 155 5.57 -4.18 -7.29
CA ALA A 155 5.78 -4.52 -5.88
C ALA A 155 7.18 -4.11 -5.37
N ALA A 156 8.22 -4.26 -6.19
CA ALA A 156 9.57 -3.80 -5.84
C ALA A 156 9.69 -2.26 -5.81
N PHE A 157 8.88 -1.56 -6.59
CA PHE A 157 8.82 -0.10 -6.58
C PHE A 157 8.03 0.44 -5.38
N GLU A 158 6.95 -0.25 -5.00
CA GLU A 158 6.13 0.02 -3.83
C GLU A 158 6.91 -0.16 -2.52
N GLU A 159 7.64 -1.28 -2.40
CA GLU A 159 8.52 -1.55 -1.25
C GLU A 159 9.59 -0.46 -1.08
N TRP A 160 10.16 0.04 -2.19
CA TRP A 160 11.16 1.12 -2.15
C TRP A 160 10.61 2.46 -1.64
N MET A 161 9.30 2.69 -1.72
CA MET A 161 8.67 3.92 -1.19
C MET A 161 8.49 3.89 0.33
N ILE A 162 8.51 2.72 0.98
CA ILE A 162 8.18 2.60 2.40
C ILE A 162 9.22 3.33 3.26
N GLY A 163 8.74 4.09 4.26
CA GLY A 163 9.54 4.94 5.15
C GLY A 163 10.04 6.25 4.52
N LYS A 164 9.83 6.47 3.22
CA LYS A 164 10.21 7.69 2.50
C LYS A 164 9.15 8.77 2.57
N THR A 165 9.58 10.02 2.54
CA THR A 165 8.72 11.17 2.24
C THR A 165 8.37 11.23 0.75
N VAL A 166 7.30 11.96 0.43
CA VAL A 166 6.87 12.18 -0.96
C VAL A 166 7.95 12.92 -1.76
N GLU A 167 8.68 13.84 -1.14
CA GLU A 167 9.78 14.59 -1.77
C GLU A 167 10.93 13.67 -2.20
N GLU A 168 11.31 12.69 -1.37
CA GLU A 168 12.31 11.67 -1.74
C GLU A 168 11.83 10.75 -2.88
N ILE A 169 10.52 10.50 -2.97
CA ILE A 169 9.92 9.64 -3.99
C ILE A 169 9.88 10.36 -5.35
N VAL A 170 9.34 11.60 -5.41
CA VAL A 170 9.20 12.32 -6.70
C VAL A 170 10.54 12.78 -7.28
N ASN A 171 11.57 12.98 -6.44
CA ASN A 171 12.93 13.32 -6.88
C ASN A 171 13.83 12.09 -7.16
N LEU A 172 13.24 10.90 -7.31
CA LEU A 172 13.94 9.67 -7.71
C LEU A 172 14.82 9.90 -8.97
N PRO A 173 16.13 9.64 -8.91
CA PRO A 173 16.99 9.62 -10.09
C PRO A 173 16.47 8.64 -11.16
N VAL A 174 16.31 9.14 -12.39
CA VAL A 174 15.85 8.39 -13.56
C VAL A 174 16.72 8.68 -14.79
N LYS A 175 16.70 7.77 -15.76
CA LYS A 175 17.41 7.87 -17.04
C LYS A 175 16.55 7.43 -18.22
N GLU A 176 16.94 7.89 -19.40
CA GLU A 176 16.46 7.34 -20.67
C GLU A 176 17.20 6.05 -21.01
N ARG A 177 16.44 4.97 -21.26
CA ARG A 177 16.94 3.67 -21.73
C ARG A 177 16.79 3.54 -23.24
N ASP A 178 15.64 3.97 -23.77
CA ASP A 178 15.28 4.00 -25.18
C ASP A 178 14.17 5.05 -25.42
N GLU A 179 13.83 5.29 -26.68
CA GLU A 179 12.87 6.33 -27.08
C GLU A 179 11.49 6.23 -26.40
N ASN A 180 11.08 5.03 -25.98
CA ASN A 180 9.80 4.77 -25.31
C ASN A 180 9.94 4.73 -23.77
N HIS A 181 11.17 4.75 -23.25
CA HIS A 181 11.50 4.53 -21.84
C HIS A 181 12.45 5.61 -21.32
N LYS A 182 11.94 6.83 -21.21
CA LYS A 182 12.70 8.04 -20.88
C LYS A 182 12.93 8.29 -19.38
N HIS A 183 12.12 7.67 -18.53
CA HIS A 183 12.16 7.86 -17.07
C HIS A 183 12.18 6.51 -16.34
N VAL A 184 13.20 5.69 -16.59
CA VAL A 184 13.45 4.42 -15.88
C VAL A 184 14.35 4.70 -14.66
N PRO A 185 14.13 4.08 -13.49
CA PRO A 185 14.96 4.32 -12.29
C PRO A 185 16.46 4.13 -12.52
N ASP A 186 17.27 5.02 -11.94
CA ASP A 186 18.73 4.99 -11.99
C ASP A 186 19.38 4.92 -10.59
N VAL A 187 18.76 4.15 -9.69
CA VAL A 187 19.28 3.86 -8.34
C VAL A 187 19.56 2.35 -8.18
N PRO A 188 20.61 1.93 -7.45
CA PRO A 188 21.01 0.53 -7.34
C PRO A 188 19.91 -0.43 -6.86
N GLU A 189 19.03 0.05 -5.97
CA GLU A 189 17.91 -0.67 -5.37
C GLU A 189 16.83 -1.05 -6.42
N LEU A 190 16.64 -0.20 -7.43
CA LEU A 190 15.60 -0.34 -8.45
C LEU A 190 16.12 -0.85 -9.80
N THR A 191 17.39 -0.61 -10.15
CA THR A 191 17.95 -1.00 -11.47
C THR A 191 17.99 -2.53 -11.71
N SER A 192 17.86 -3.35 -10.67
CA SER A 192 17.76 -4.83 -10.74
C SER A 192 16.31 -5.36 -10.58
N SER A 193 15.33 -4.48 -10.51
CA SER A 193 13.95 -4.83 -10.15
C SER A 193 12.88 -4.10 -10.95
N VAL A 194 13.17 -2.90 -11.48
CA VAL A 194 12.24 -2.04 -12.21
C VAL A 194 12.90 -1.55 -13.50
N THR A 195 12.30 -1.90 -14.64
CA THR A 195 12.76 -1.50 -15.99
C THR A 195 11.73 -0.69 -16.77
N ILE A 196 10.56 -0.45 -16.17
CA ILE A 196 9.48 0.37 -16.73
C ILE A 196 9.70 1.87 -16.45
N THR A 197 9.10 2.71 -17.29
CA THR A 197 8.99 4.16 -17.05
C THR A 197 8.15 4.44 -15.81
N VAL A 198 8.67 5.21 -14.84
CA VAL A 198 8.00 5.43 -13.53
C VAL A 198 7.34 6.80 -13.34
N GLU A 199 7.58 7.76 -14.22
CA GLU A 199 7.01 9.12 -14.19
C GLU A 199 5.51 9.18 -13.84
N GLY A 200 4.68 8.35 -14.49
CA GLY A 200 3.24 8.31 -14.23
C GLY A 200 2.85 7.75 -12.86
N TYR A 201 3.70 6.91 -12.26
CA TYR A 201 3.51 6.37 -10.91
C TYR A 201 3.96 7.38 -9.84
N LEU A 202 5.03 8.14 -10.09
CA LEU A 202 5.45 9.25 -9.24
C LEU A 202 4.36 10.32 -9.12
N ALA A 203 3.77 10.72 -10.27
CA ALA A 203 2.71 11.72 -10.32
C ALA A 203 1.44 11.34 -9.53
N VAL A 204 1.04 10.06 -9.51
CA VAL A 204 -0.13 9.63 -8.70
C VAL A 204 0.18 9.52 -7.21
N VAL A 205 1.44 9.32 -6.82
CA VAL A 205 1.85 9.38 -5.40
C VAL A 205 1.90 10.83 -4.92
N GLU A 206 2.36 11.77 -5.76
CA GLU A 206 2.29 13.22 -5.50
C GLU A 206 0.84 13.69 -5.33
N GLU A 207 -0.06 13.32 -6.25
CA GLU A 207 -1.48 13.67 -6.15
C GLU A 207 -2.14 13.01 -4.92
N ALA A 208 -1.81 11.75 -4.63
CA ALA A 208 -2.29 11.07 -3.43
C ALA A 208 -1.90 11.83 -2.15
N ALA A 209 -0.67 12.33 -2.06
CA ALA A 209 -0.22 13.16 -0.95
C ALA A 209 -1.00 14.49 -0.82
N ALA A 210 -1.23 15.19 -1.93
CA ALA A 210 -2.04 16.42 -1.95
C ALA A 210 -3.51 16.15 -1.55
N ASN A 211 -4.02 14.99 -1.91
CA ASN A 211 -5.37 14.51 -1.57
C ASN A 211 -5.47 13.86 -0.18
N ALA A 212 -4.36 13.64 0.55
CA ALA A 212 -4.35 12.89 1.80
C ALA A 212 -5.12 13.58 2.93
N ARG A 213 -6.06 12.87 3.57
CA ARG A 213 -6.88 13.34 4.69
C ARG A 213 -6.86 12.36 5.86
#